data_AF-A0A6V7HRT9-F1
#
_entry.id   AF-A0A6V7HRT9-F1
#
_cell.length_a   1.000
_cell.length_b   1.000
_cell.length_c   1.000
_cell.angle_alpha   90.00
_cell.angle_beta   90.00
_cell.angle_gamma   90.00
#
_symmetry.space_group_name_H-M   'P 1'
#
loop_
_entity.id
_entity.type
_entity.pdbx_description
1 polymer ?
#
loop_
_entity_poly.entity_id
_entity_poly.type
_entity_poly.pdbx_seq_one_letter_code
_entity_poly.pdbx_strand_id
1 'polypeptide(L)'
;LLKVVAAYDPSVTHFHPTTLKKRQMYVRSSVKLLVNCTTRHKALVVSNIKAFTSALSRMLDEMEIVITSTVSEPQQAIEAGLLVTELLHSVNQSGVLVEQLRTSWANWLLDKTASSPILLGILKVIGIAVASPSTLGELMEAALAAYFKHSVTDDLEPSWGAVLTILQPIVPRQPPVEGVLVAEGRILALYAVLLKRLPSCRDIREEGMMLVNLIDWIAAIKP
;
A
#
# COMPACT_ATOMS: atom_id res chain seq x y z
N LEU A 1 18.25 -16.79 12.53
CA LEU A 1 17.46 -18.04 12.66
C LEU A 1 16.06 -17.92 12.06
N LEU A 2 15.19 -16.99 12.51
CA LEU A 2 13.79 -16.89 12.01
C LEU A 2 13.67 -16.63 10.50
N LYS A 3 14.51 -15.74 9.93
CA LYS A 3 14.56 -15.45 8.49
C LYS A 3 14.82 -16.71 7.65
N VAL A 4 15.78 -17.53 8.10
CA VAL A 4 16.18 -18.81 7.45
C VAL A 4 15.06 -19.83 7.53
N VAL A 5 14.47 -20.03 8.73
CA VAL A 5 13.34 -20.97 8.92
C VAL A 5 12.14 -20.61 8.05
N ALA A 6 11.92 -19.31 7.82
CA ALA A 6 10.86 -18.79 6.96
C ALA A 6 11.16 -18.89 5.46
N ALA A 7 12.34 -19.37 5.05
CA ALA A 7 12.79 -19.31 3.65
C ALA A 7 12.61 -17.89 3.05
N TYR A 8 12.89 -16.87 3.87
CA TYR A 8 12.83 -15.46 3.48
C TYR A 8 14.20 -15.04 2.94
N ASP A 9 14.60 -15.67 1.84
CA ASP A 9 15.88 -15.51 1.17
C ASP A 9 15.68 -15.75 -0.33
N PRO A 10 16.19 -14.88 -1.22
CA PRO A 10 15.96 -14.97 -2.66
C PRO A 10 16.63 -16.19 -3.32
N SER A 11 17.63 -16.82 -2.67
CA SER A 11 18.35 -17.97 -3.21
C SER A 11 17.66 -19.30 -2.97
N VAL A 12 16.59 -19.33 -2.19
CA VAL A 12 15.87 -20.58 -1.87
C VAL A 12 15.10 -21.04 -3.10
N THR A 13 15.30 -22.29 -3.50
CA THR A 13 14.66 -22.91 -4.67
C THR A 13 13.63 -23.99 -4.32
N HIS A 14 13.60 -24.43 -3.05
CA HIS A 14 12.71 -25.48 -2.58
C HIS A 14 11.78 -24.95 -1.49
N PHE A 15 10.47 -25.06 -1.73
CA PHE A 15 9.44 -24.52 -0.84
C PHE A 15 8.58 -25.63 -0.26
N HIS A 16 8.38 -25.56 1.05
CA HIS A 16 7.38 -26.37 1.73
C HIS A 16 6.00 -25.69 1.57
N PRO A 17 4.87 -26.42 1.57
CA PRO A 17 3.53 -25.83 1.52
C PRO A 17 3.23 -24.78 2.60
N THR A 18 4.01 -24.77 3.69
CA THR A 18 3.88 -23.79 4.78
C THR A 18 4.80 -22.58 4.65
N THR A 19 5.63 -22.48 3.60
CA THR A 19 6.58 -21.38 3.40
C THR A 19 5.90 -20.02 3.46
N LEU A 20 4.81 -19.82 2.71
CA LEU A 20 4.05 -18.56 2.71
C LEU A 20 3.66 -18.14 4.14
N LYS A 21 3.08 -19.06 4.91
CA LYS A 21 2.69 -18.80 6.31
C LYS A 21 3.90 -18.47 7.18
N LYS A 22 5.04 -19.14 6.98
CA LYS A 22 6.27 -18.83 7.73
C LYS A 22 6.84 -17.45 7.36
N ARG A 23 6.82 -17.07 6.07
CA ARG A 23 7.21 -15.72 5.61
C ARG A 23 6.32 -14.66 6.23
N GLN A 24 5.01 -14.86 6.20
CA GLN A 24 4.07 -13.95 6.84
C GLN A 24 4.35 -13.80 8.34
N MET A 25 4.57 -14.91 9.05
CA MET A 25 4.92 -14.87 10.47
C MET A 25 6.25 -14.16 10.75
N TYR A 26 7.25 -14.32 9.87
CA TYR A 26 8.52 -13.62 9.97
C TYR A 26 8.35 -12.11 9.79
N VAL A 27 7.67 -11.67 8.73
CA VAL A 27 7.40 -10.25 8.48
C VAL A 27 6.61 -9.65 9.64
N ARG A 28 5.51 -10.31 10.05
CA ARG A 28 4.69 -9.89 11.20
C ARG A 28 5.50 -9.75 12.48
N SER A 29 6.37 -10.72 12.79
CA SER A 29 7.19 -10.68 14.00
C SER A 29 8.20 -9.54 13.96
N SER A 30 8.81 -9.29 12.80
CA SER A 30 9.75 -8.18 12.59
C SER A 30 9.07 -6.82 12.75
N VAL A 31 7.89 -6.64 12.14
CA VAL A 31 7.10 -5.40 12.28
C VAL A 31 6.66 -5.20 13.73
N LYS A 32 6.14 -6.26 14.37
CA LYS A 32 5.70 -6.19 15.77
C LYS A 32 6.85 -5.83 16.71
N LEU A 33 8.06 -6.36 16.47
CA LEU A 33 9.25 -5.99 17.23
C LEU A 33 9.56 -4.50 17.08
N LEU A 34 9.59 -4.00 15.83
CA LEU A 34 9.86 -2.60 15.53
C LEU A 34 8.81 -1.67 16.17
N VAL A 35 7.52 -1.96 16.01
CA VAL A 35 6.43 -1.20 16.64
C VAL A 35 6.49 -1.27 18.17
N ASN A 36 6.88 -2.40 18.76
CA ASN A 36 7.07 -2.48 20.21
C ASN A 36 8.24 -1.60 20.69
N CYS A 37 9.31 -1.48 19.90
CA CYS A 37 10.40 -0.57 20.21
C CYS A 37 9.93 0.90 20.21
N THR A 38 9.03 1.28 19.30
CA THR A 38 8.54 2.67 19.20
C THR A 38 7.62 3.05 20.35
N THR A 39 6.80 2.11 20.80
CA THR A 39 5.89 2.33 21.93
C THR A 39 6.62 2.37 23.28
N ARG A 40 7.64 1.51 23.47
CA ARG A 40 8.39 1.40 24.73
C ARG A 40 9.54 2.39 24.87
N HIS A 41 10.17 2.81 23.76
CA HIS A 41 11.37 3.63 23.77
C HIS A 41 11.20 4.94 22.98
N LYS A 42 10.11 5.66 23.24
CA LYS A 42 9.72 6.88 22.50
C LYS A 42 10.85 7.90 22.33
N ALA A 43 11.62 8.18 23.39
CA ALA A 43 12.73 9.13 23.34
C ALA A 43 13.84 8.70 22.36
N LEU A 44 14.20 7.42 22.36
CA LEU A 44 15.19 6.87 21.41
C LEU A 44 14.67 6.91 19.98
N VAL A 45 13.38 6.66 19.77
CA VAL A 45 12.75 6.69 18.44
C VAL A 45 12.70 8.11 17.89
N VAL A 46 12.38 9.11 18.69
CA VAL A 46 12.40 10.51 18.26
C VAL A 46 13.81 10.91 17.81
N SER A 47 14.85 10.54 18.58
CA SER A 47 16.25 10.83 18.22
C SER A 47 16.77 10.03 17.02
N ASN A 48 16.11 8.93 16.64
CA ASN A 48 16.56 8.00 15.58
C ASN A 48 15.47 7.69 14.54
N ILE A 49 14.54 8.62 14.31
CA ILE A 49 13.36 8.39 13.49
C ILE A 49 13.69 7.98 12.04
N LYS A 50 14.79 8.52 11.50
CA LYS A 50 15.31 8.14 10.17
C LYS A 50 15.77 6.69 10.13
N ALA A 51 16.54 6.23 11.13
CA ALA A 51 16.98 4.84 11.17
C ALA A 51 15.80 3.86 11.22
N PHE A 52 14.74 4.22 11.96
CA PHE A 52 13.55 3.40 12.07
C PHE A 52 12.73 3.35 10.77
N THR A 53 12.50 4.50 10.15
CA THR A 53 11.79 4.60 8.86
C THR A 53 12.56 3.95 7.72
N SER A 54 13.89 4.09 7.69
CA SER A 54 14.76 3.35 6.76
C SER A 54 14.74 1.85 7.00
N ALA A 55 14.69 1.38 8.25
CA ALA A 55 14.60 -0.05 8.54
C ALA A 55 13.29 -0.65 7.99
N LEU A 56 12.16 0.04 8.15
CA LEU A 56 10.88 -0.38 7.61
C LEU A 56 10.82 -0.28 6.07
N SER A 57 11.42 0.75 5.48
CA SER A 57 11.50 0.87 4.02
C SER A 57 12.37 -0.24 3.41
N ARG A 58 13.50 -0.56 4.04
CA ARG A 58 14.35 -1.70 3.63
C ARG A 58 13.61 -3.04 3.70
N MET A 59 12.65 -3.20 4.60
CA MET A 59 11.80 -4.41 4.61
C MET A 59 10.94 -4.52 3.35
N LEU A 60 10.51 -3.40 2.74
CA LEU A 60 9.82 -3.42 1.44
C LEU A 60 10.78 -3.87 0.33
N ASP A 61 12.01 -3.35 0.30
CA ASP A 61 13.02 -3.77 -0.67
C ASP A 61 13.36 -5.26 -0.56
N GLU A 62 13.61 -5.74 0.67
CA GLU A 62 13.87 -7.16 0.92
C GLU A 62 12.69 -8.04 0.51
N MET A 63 11.45 -7.56 0.72
CA MET A 63 10.24 -8.27 0.30
C MET A 63 10.14 -8.36 -1.22
N GLU A 64 10.41 -7.26 -1.92
CA GLU A 64 10.39 -7.22 -3.38
C GLU A 64 11.40 -8.19 -3.99
N ILE A 65 12.63 -8.19 -3.46
CA ILE A 65 13.69 -9.10 -3.89
C ILE A 65 13.27 -10.56 -3.66
N VAL A 66 12.78 -10.90 -2.47
CA VAL A 66 12.36 -12.27 -2.15
C VAL A 66 11.22 -12.71 -3.05
N ILE A 67 10.19 -11.89 -3.24
CA ILE A 67 9.02 -12.24 -4.06
C ILE A 67 9.42 -12.44 -5.52
N THR A 68 10.18 -11.49 -6.08
CA THR A 68 10.59 -11.54 -7.48
C THR A 68 11.46 -12.77 -7.77
N SER A 69 12.33 -13.16 -6.84
CA SER A 69 13.21 -14.33 -7.02
C SER A 69 12.56 -15.68 -6.74
N THR A 70 11.48 -15.74 -5.95
CA THR A 70 10.97 -17.01 -5.41
C THR A 70 9.52 -17.34 -5.74
N VAL A 71 8.76 -16.39 -6.26
CA VAL A 71 7.34 -16.53 -6.54
C VAL A 71 7.09 -16.35 -8.04
N SER A 72 6.29 -17.25 -8.61
CA SER A 72 5.89 -17.13 -10.03
C SER A 72 5.16 -15.82 -10.27
N GLU A 73 5.46 -15.15 -11.39
CA GLU A 73 4.93 -13.81 -11.73
C GLU A 73 3.41 -13.65 -11.48
N PRO A 74 2.53 -14.58 -11.90
CA PRO A 74 1.08 -14.45 -11.68
C PRO A 74 0.67 -14.44 -10.20
N GLN A 75 1.52 -14.97 -9.32
CA GLN A 75 1.27 -15.09 -7.88
C GLN A 75 1.95 -13.99 -7.05
N GLN A 76 2.87 -13.22 -7.65
CA GLN A 76 3.70 -12.26 -6.93
C GLN A 76 2.85 -11.18 -6.22
N ALA A 77 1.90 -10.56 -6.92
CA ALA A 77 1.03 -9.54 -6.32
C ALA A 77 0.14 -10.10 -5.20
N ILE A 78 -0.22 -11.39 -5.26
CA ILE A 78 -1.03 -12.07 -4.23
C ILE A 78 -0.19 -12.28 -2.97
N GLU A 79 1.00 -12.85 -3.11
CA GLU A 79 1.92 -13.05 -1.99
C GLU A 79 2.38 -11.70 -1.40
N ALA A 80 2.68 -10.71 -2.25
CA ALA A 80 3.02 -9.36 -1.84
C ALA A 80 1.91 -8.72 -1.01
N GLY A 81 0.65 -8.84 -1.44
CA GLY A 81 -0.49 -8.32 -0.67
C GLY A 81 -0.57 -8.91 0.74
N LEU A 82 -0.35 -10.22 0.88
CA LEU A 82 -0.36 -10.89 2.19
C LEU A 82 0.77 -10.39 3.10
N LEU A 83 1.99 -10.28 2.56
CA LEU A 83 3.15 -9.86 3.36
C LEU A 83 3.13 -8.36 3.67
N VAL A 84 2.76 -7.51 2.71
CA VAL A 84 2.72 -6.06 2.89
C VAL A 84 1.60 -5.63 3.83
N THR A 85 0.52 -6.42 3.95
CA THR A 85 -0.51 -6.21 4.97
C THR A 85 0.10 -6.17 6.38
N GLU A 86 1.06 -7.06 6.68
CA GLU A 86 1.75 -7.06 7.98
C GLU A 86 2.59 -5.79 8.18
N LEU A 87 3.19 -5.25 7.11
CA LEU A 87 3.92 -3.98 7.14
C LEU A 87 2.99 -2.78 7.33
N LEU A 88 1.86 -2.72 6.64
CA LEU A 88 0.90 -1.61 6.73
C LEU A 88 0.32 -1.42 8.14
N HIS A 89 0.40 -2.41 9.02
CA HIS A 89 0.10 -2.22 10.44
C HIS A 89 1.01 -1.18 11.12
N SER A 90 2.23 -0.94 10.60
CA SER A 90 3.15 0.08 11.13
C SER A 90 2.69 1.52 10.83
N VAL A 91 1.95 1.75 9.75
CA VAL A 91 1.38 3.08 9.44
C VAL A 91 0.05 3.32 10.15
N ASN A 92 -0.50 2.31 10.81
CA ASN A 92 -1.67 2.44 11.70
C ASN A 92 -1.32 2.76 13.15
N GLN A 93 -0.03 2.98 13.44
CA GLN A 93 0.39 3.42 14.76
C GLN A 93 0.02 4.90 14.97
N SER A 94 0.47 5.52 16.06
CA SER A 94 0.24 6.94 16.35
C SER A 94 1.54 7.71 16.57
N GLY A 95 1.50 9.02 16.31
CA GLY A 95 2.60 9.96 16.54
C GLY A 95 3.50 10.23 15.34
N VAL A 96 4.55 11.03 15.57
CA VAL A 96 5.47 11.59 14.56
C VAL A 96 6.07 10.54 13.62
N LEU A 97 6.24 9.32 14.11
CA LEU A 97 6.74 8.21 13.31
C LEU A 97 5.84 7.89 12.10
N VAL A 98 4.53 7.97 12.26
CA VAL A 98 3.57 7.60 11.22
C VAL A 98 3.64 8.58 10.05
N GLU A 99 3.76 9.88 10.34
CA GLU A 99 3.91 10.90 9.31
C GLU A 99 5.19 10.68 8.51
N GLN A 100 6.30 10.40 9.19
CA GLN A 100 7.57 10.10 8.52
C GLN A 100 7.52 8.80 7.73
N LEU A 101 6.83 7.76 8.23
CA LEU A 101 6.64 6.51 7.50
C LEU A 101 5.78 6.72 6.25
N ARG A 102 4.67 7.45 6.39
CA ARG A 102 3.77 7.80 5.30
C ARG A 102 4.54 8.47 4.16
N THR A 103 5.31 9.52 4.47
CA THR A 103 6.12 10.22 3.46
C THR A 103 7.25 9.35 2.91
N SER A 104 7.95 8.60 3.76
CA SER A 104 9.04 7.70 3.32
C SER A 104 8.53 6.62 2.36
N TRP A 105 7.36 6.05 2.62
CA TRP A 105 6.78 5.00 1.77
C TRP A 105 6.13 5.56 0.52
N ALA A 106 5.53 6.75 0.58
CA ALA A 106 5.07 7.46 -0.61
C ALA A 106 6.24 7.71 -1.57
N ASN A 107 7.38 8.20 -1.06
CA ASN A 107 8.59 8.39 -1.87
C ASN A 107 9.11 7.06 -2.43
N TRP A 108 9.17 6.01 -1.58
CA TRP A 108 9.58 4.68 -2.02
C TRP A 108 8.69 4.14 -3.16
N LEU A 109 7.38 4.39 -3.11
CA LEU A 109 6.43 4.00 -4.16
C LEU A 109 6.69 4.75 -5.47
N LEU A 110 6.97 6.05 -5.42
CA LEU A 110 7.22 6.88 -6.61
C LEU A 110 8.46 6.46 -7.43
N ASP A 111 9.37 5.72 -6.79
CA ASP A 111 10.54 5.12 -7.43
C ASP A 111 10.23 3.77 -8.11
N LYS A 112 9.02 3.22 -7.93
CA LYS A 112 8.57 1.97 -8.55
C LYS A 112 7.89 2.19 -9.89
N THR A 113 7.60 1.08 -10.57
CA THR A 113 6.86 1.02 -11.83
C THR A 113 5.72 0.01 -11.73
N ALA A 114 4.93 -0.12 -12.79
CA ALA A 114 3.78 -1.02 -12.85
C ALA A 114 4.14 -2.50 -12.67
N SER A 115 5.39 -2.90 -12.91
CA SER A 115 5.90 -4.26 -12.72
C SER A 115 6.26 -4.60 -11.27
N SER A 116 6.27 -3.62 -10.34
CA SER A 116 6.59 -3.87 -8.94
C SER A 116 5.51 -4.70 -8.23
N PRO A 117 5.82 -5.93 -7.76
CA PRO A 117 4.82 -6.77 -7.11
C PRO A 117 4.36 -6.19 -5.77
N ILE A 118 5.22 -5.42 -5.10
CA ILE A 118 4.89 -4.76 -3.84
C ILE A 118 3.92 -3.61 -4.05
N LEU A 119 4.11 -2.80 -5.10
CA LEU A 119 3.16 -1.75 -5.47
C LEU A 119 1.77 -2.35 -5.73
N LEU A 120 1.70 -3.41 -6.54
CA LEU A 120 0.43 -4.10 -6.82
C LEU A 120 -0.16 -4.73 -5.56
N GLY A 121 0.69 -5.32 -4.70
CA GLY A 121 0.31 -5.85 -3.40
C GLY A 121 -0.29 -4.78 -2.49
N ILE A 122 0.28 -3.57 -2.45
CA ILE A 122 -0.25 -2.43 -1.69
C ILE A 122 -1.61 -2.03 -2.25
N LEU A 123 -1.75 -1.79 -3.56
CA LEU A 123 -3.04 -1.45 -4.18
C LEU A 123 -4.12 -2.50 -3.85
N LYS A 124 -3.75 -3.78 -3.80
CA LYS A 124 -4.68 -4.87 -3.46
C LYS A 124 -5.23 -4.75 -2.04
N VAL A 125 -4.44 -4.34 -1.05
CA VAL A 125 -4.82 -4.45 0.38
C VAL A 125 -5.01 -3.11 1.08
N ILE A 126 -4.59 -2.00 0.48
CA ILE A 126 -4.57 -0.69 1.14
C ILE A 126 -5.96 -0.26 1.66
N GLY A 127 -7.02 -0.59 0.93
CA GLY A 127 -8.41 -0.26 1.27
C GLY A 127 -8.91 -0.89 2.57
N ILE A 128 -8.32 -2.01 3.00
CA ILE A 128 -8.64 -2.72 4.25
C ILE A 128 -7.54 -2.56 5.31
N ALA A 129 -6.29 -2.40 4.89
CA ALA A 129 -5.14 -2.47 5.78
C ALA A 129 -4.76 -1.12 6.39
N VAL A 130 -5.06 0.01 5.75
CA VAL A 130 -4.71 1.35 6.27
C VAL A 130 -5.93 1.99 6.93
N ALA A 131 -5.78 2.43 8.19
CA ALA A 131 -6.88 2.97 8.99
C ALA A 131 -7.13 4.46 8.74
N SER A 132 -6.06 5.26 8.66
CA SER A 132 -6.13 6.71 8.47
C SER A 132 -6.46 7.04 7.01
N PRO A 133 -7.56 7.80 6.72
CA PRO A 133 -7.88 8.23 5.36
C PRO A 133 -6.76 9.04 4.69
N SER A 134 -6.08 9.93 5.43
CA SER A 134 -4.95 10.71 4.91
C SER A 134 -3.76 9.84 4.52
N THR A 135 -3.45 8.83 5.35
CA THR A 135 -2.36 7.88 5.05
C THR A 135 -2.71 6.99 3.87
N LEU A 136 -3.96 6.53 3.81
CA LEU A 136 -4.47 5.77 2.67
C LEU A 136 -4.36 6.59 1.39
N GLY A 137 -4.83 7.84 1.43
CA GLY A 137 -4.82 8.74 0.29
C GLY A 137 -3.41 8.99 -0.24
N GLU A 138 -2.46 9.32 0.63
CA GLU A 138 -1.07 9.59 0.22
C GLU A 138 -0.37 8.37 -0.38
N LEU A 139 -0.51 7.19 0.25
CA LEU A 139 0.11 5.96 -0.26
C LEU A 139 -0.58 5.47 -1.55
N MET A 140 -1.90 5.57 -1.64
CA MET A 140 -2.66 5.19 -2.83
C MET A 140 -2.34 6.11 -4.00
N GLU A 141 -2.26 7.42 -3.76
CA GLU A 141 -1.87 8.42 -4.76
C GLU A 141 -0.47 8.13 -5.30
N ALA A 142 0.50 7.89 -4.41
CA ALA A 142 1.87 7.58 -4.80
C ALA A 142 1.96 6.26 -5.59
N ALA A 143 1.24 5.22 -5.16
CA ALA A 143 1.21 3.93 -5.85
C ALA A 143 0.58 4.05 -7.25
N LEU A 144 -0.52 4.80 -7.39
CA LEU A 144 -1.16 5.01 -8.70
C LEU A 144 -0.30 5.89 -9.61
N ALA A 145 0.31 6.95 -9.07
CA ALA A 145 1.24 7.79 -9.83
C ALA A 145 2.42 6.98 -10.36
N ALA A 146 2.99 6.10 -9.54
CA ALA A 146 4.06 5.19 -9.93
C ALA A 146 3.60 4.11 -10.93
N TYR A 147 2.39 3.59 -10.77
CA TYR A 147 1.81 2.62 -11.71
C TYR A 147 1.63 3.20 -13.12
N PHE A 148 1.12 4.43 -13.21
CA PHE A 148 0.92 5.12 -14.50
C PHE A 148 2.15 5.87 -15.00
N LYS A 149 3.26 5.83 -14.26
CA LYS A 149 4.53 6.42 -14.68
C LYS A 149 5.03 5.66 -15.91
N HIS A 150 5.07 6.34 -17.06
CA HIS A 150 5.58 5.75 -18.28
C HIS A 150 7.06 5.37 -18.11
N SER A 151 7.35 4.08 -18.15
CA SER A 151 8.71 3.56 -18.19
C SER A 151 8.99 3.02 -19.59
N VAL A 152 10.09 3.45 -20.20
CA VAL A 152 10.54 2.94 -21.52
C VAL A 152 10.91 1.46 -21.46
N THR A 153 11.10 0.90 -20.26
CA THR A 153 11.57 -0.47 -20.03
C THR A 153 10.47 -1.48 -19.72
N ASP A 154 9.24 -1.04 -19.46
CA ASP A 154 8.13 -1.95 -19.15
C ASP A 154 7.31 -2.21 -20.42
N ASP A 155 7.23 -3.47 -20.83
CA ASP A 155 6.33 -3.93 -21.91
C ASP A 155 4.84 -3.88 -21.50
N LEU A 156 4.56 -3.58 -20.23
CA LEU A 156 3.22 -3.49 -19.68
C LEU A 156 2.63 -2.10 -19.93
N GLU A 157 1.51 -2.05 -20.65
CA GLU A 157 0.72 -0.81 -20.80
C GLU A 157 -0.18 -0.60 -19.56
N PRO A 158 0.07 0.40 -18.70
CA PRO A 158 -0.72 0.61 -17.50
C PRO A 158 -2.15 1.03 -17.86
N SER A 159 -3.15 0.39 -17.25
CA SER A 159 -4.56 0.72 -17.51
C SER A 159 -5.39 0.74 -16.23
N TRP A 160 -6.43 1.58 -16.23
CA TRP A 160 -7.42 1.59 -15.15
C TRP A 160 -8.14 0.24 -15.00
N GLY A 161 -8.39 -0.46 -16.12
CA GLY A 161 -8.96 -1.81 -16.09
C GLY A 161 -8.12 -2.76 -15.24
N ALA A 162 -6.80 -2.79 -15.46
CA ALA A 162 -5.89 -3.61 -14.67
C ALA A 162 -5.87 -3.19 -13.19
N VAL A 163 -5.75 -1.88 -12.88
CA VAL A 163 -5.82 -1.36 -11.51
C VAL A 163 -7.09 -1.81 -10.79
N LEU A 164 -8.25 -1.73 -11.45
CA LEU A 164 -9.54 -2.07 -10.85
C LEU A 164 -9.69 -3.56 -10.57
N THR A 165 -8.98 -4.45 -11.29
CA THR A 165 -8.97 -5.88 -10.95
C THR A 165 -8.17 -6.18 -9.69
N ILE A 166 -7.14 -5.38 -9.42
CA ILE A 166 -6.24 -5.55 -8.28
C ILE A 166 -6.82 -4.89 -7.03
N LEU A 167 -7.25 -3.64 -7.16
CA LEU A 167 -7.78 -2.81 -6.08
C LEU A 167 -9.00 -3.47 -5.43
N GLN A 168 -8.95 -3.69 -4.12
CA GLN A 168 -10.12 -4.15 -3.37
C GLN A 168 -11.03 -2.97 -2.98
N PRO A 169 -12.33 -3.19 -2.78
CA PRO A 169 -13.23 -2.16 -2.26
C PRO A 169 -12.71 -1.58 -0.94
N ILE A 170 -12.81 -0.27 -0.80
CA ILE A 170 -12.41 0.42 0.42
C ILE A 170 -13.50 0.23 1.48
N VAL A 171 -13.10 -0.13 2.70
CA VAL A 171 -14.03 -0.26 3.83
C VAL A 171 -14.61 1.13 4.16
N PRO A 172 -15.93 1.29 4.30
CA PRO A 172 -16.53 2.55 4.72
C PRO A 172 -15.98 3.06 6.06
N ARG A 173 -15.70 4.37 6.16
CA ARG A 173 -15.10 5.01 7.35
C ARG A 173 -15.81 6.32 7.72
N GLN A 174 -15.54 6.81 8.93
CA GLN A 174 -15.93 8.13 9.41
C GLN A 174 -14.69 8.89 9.91
N PRO A 175 -14.32 10.05 9.32
CA PRO A 175 -14.96 10.70 8.17
C PRO A 175 -14.84 9.87 6.87
N PRO A 176 -15.71 10.10 5.87
CA PRO A 176 -15.60 9.47 4.56
C PRO A 176 -14.24 9.74 3.92
N VAL A 177 -13.69 8.73 3.24
CA VAL A 177 -12.35 8.82 2.64
C VAL A 177 -12.34 9.89 1.56
N GLU A 178 -13.39 9.98 0.75
CA GLU A 178 -13.52 10.90 -0.37
C GLU A 178 -13.33 12.35 0.05
N GLY A 179 -13.93 12.77 1.17
CA GLY A 179 -13.78 14.14 1.69
C GLY A 179 -12.33 14.48 2.06
N VAL A 180 -11.58 13.51 2.60
CA VAL A 180 -10.15 13.70 2.91
C VAL A 180 -9.32 13.75 1.63
N LEU A 181 -9.60 12.88 0.66
CA LEU A 181 -8.89 12.89 -0.63
C LEU A 181 -9.08 14.22 -1.37
N VAL A 182 -10.28 14.79 -1.34
CA VAL A 182 -10.59 16.10 -1.91
C VAL A 182 -9.82 17.21 -1.20
N ALA A 183 -9.86 17.24 0.14
CA ALA A 183 -9.18 18.26 0.93
C ALA A 183 -7.65 18.23 0.77
N GLU A 184 -7.08 17.04 0.53
CA GLU A 184 -5.64 16.84 0.36
C GLU A 184 -5.18 16.78 -1.12
N GLY A 185 -6.09 16.97 -2.09
CA GLY A 185 -5.75 16.97 -3.51
C GLY A 185 -5.26 15.61 -4.05
N ARG A 186 -5.77 14.50 -3.51
CA ARG A 186 -5.41 13.12 -3.92
C ARG A 186 -6.29 12.64 -5.08
N ILE A 187 -6.02 13.15 -6.28
CA ILE A 187 -6.90 13.03 -7.45
C ILE A 187 -6.92 11.60 -8.00
N LEU A 188 -5.77 10.94 -8.14
CA LEU A 188 -5.71 9.56 -8.66
C LEU A 188 -6.41 8.59 -7.69
N ALA A 189 -6.16 8.75 -6.39
CA ALA A 189 -6.83 7.96 -5.37
C ALA A 189 -8.35 8.17 -5.43
N LEU A 190 -8.81 9.44 -5.49
CA LEU A 190 -10.24 9.76 -5.57
C LEU A 190 -10.89 9.14 -6.80
N TYR A 191 -10.24 9.25 -7.96
CA TYR A 191 -10.74 8.67 -9.20
C TYR A 191 -10.80 7.13 -9.14
N ALA A 192 -9.80 6.48 -8.54
CA ALA A 192 -9.81 5.03 -8.33
C ALA A 192 -10.95 4.58 -7.40
N VAL A 193 -11.22 5.32 -6.31
CA VAL A 193 -12.38 5.05 -5.42
C VAL A 193 -13.68 5.15 -6.20
N LEU A 194 -13.83 6.21 -7.00
CA LEU A 194 -15.02 6.43 -7.81
C LEU A 194 -15.23 5.30 -8.83
N LEU A 195 -14.20 4.98 -9.63
CA LEU A 195 -14.26 3.90 -10.60
C LEU A 195 -14.57 2.55 -9.96
N LYS A 196 -14.06 2.28 -8.75
CA LYS A 196 -14.32 1.03 -8.04
C LYS A 196 -15.75 0.94 -7.53
N ARG A 197 -16.38 2.07 -7.19
CA ARG A 197 -17.73 2.16 -6.65
C ARG A 197 -18.81 2.25 -7.73
N LEU A 198 -18.51 2.80 -8.89
CA LEU A 198 -19.49 2.98 -9.98
C LEU A 198 -20.26 1.69 -10.35
N PRO A 199 -19.61 0.51 -10.53
CA PRO A 199 -20.33 -0.73 -10.86
C PRO A 199 -21.23 -1.27 -9.72
N SER A 200 -21.12 -0.71 -8.52
CA SER A 200 -21.95 -1.10 -7.37
C SER A 200 -23.23 -0.25 -7.23
N CYS A 201 -23.37 0.81 -8.03
CA CYS A 201 -24.60 1.60 -8.11
C CYS A 201 -25.74 0.72 -8.62
N ARG A 202 -26.87 0.75 -7.91
CA ARG A 202 -28.03 -0.10 -8.20
C ARG A 202 -29.06 0.58 -9.10
N ASP A 203 -29.06 1.90 -9.14
CA ASP A 203 -29.98 2.69 -9.95
C ASP A 203 -29.38 4.03 -10.40
N ILE A 204 -30.08 4.68 -11.34
CA ILE A 204 -29.69 5.96 -11.94
C ILE A 204 -29.60 7.11 -10.91
N ARG A 205 -30.27 6.99 -9.76
CA ARG A 205 -30.24 8.02 -8.72
C ARG A 205 -28.92 7.94 -7.94
N GLU A 206 -28.45 6.73 -7.64
CA GLU A 206 -27.13 6.53 -7.03
C GLU A 206 -26.01 7.03 -7.95
N GLU A 207 -26.09 6.73 -9.26
CA GLU A 207 -25.16 7.27 -10.26
C GLU A 207 -25.23 8.80 -10.33
N GLY A 208 -26.45 9.37 -10.38
CA GLY A 208 -26.66 10.82 -10.39
C GLY A 208 -26.07 11.51 -9.16
N MET A 209 -26.24 10.92 -7.98
CA MET A 209 -25.66 11.44 -6.73
C MET A 209 -24.13 11.36 -6.76
N MET A 210 -23.56 10.32 -7.35
CA MET A 210 -22.12 10.19 -7.53
C MET A 210 -21.55 11.25 -8.48
N LEU A 211 -22.26 11.57 -9.56
CA LEU A 211 -21.89 12.64 -10.48
C LEU A 211 -21.98 14.02 -9.82
N VAL A 212 -23.03 14.30 -9.05
CA VAL A 212 -23.14 15.55 -8.27
C VAL A 212 -21.97 15.69 -7.31
N ASN A 213 -21.68 14.64 -6.53
CA ASN A 213 -20.53 14.62 -5.64
C ASN A 213 -19.21 14.87 -6.39
N LEU A 214 -19.03 14.28 -7.57
CA LEU A 214 -17.84 14.49 -8.39
C LEU A 214 -17.69 15.96 -8.81
N ILE A 215 -18.77 16.62 -9.22
CA ILE A 215 -18.75 18.05 -9.57
C ILE A 215 -18.36 18.88 -8.36
N ASP A 216 -18.97 18.61 -7.19
CA ASP A 216 -18.68 19.32 -5.95
C ASP A 216 -17.21 19.12 -5.52
N TRP A 217 -16.70 17.89 -5.64
CA TRP A 217 -15.32 17.54 -5.34
C TRP A 217 -14.34 18.25 -6.26
N ILE A 218 -14.58 18.26 -7.57
CA ILE A 218 -13.74 18.99 -8.53
C ILE A 218 -13.72 20.49 -8.22
N ALA A 219 -14.87 21.08 -7.86
CA ALA A 219 -14.95 22.48 -7.49
C ALA A 219 -14.23 22.81 -6.18
N ALA A 220 -14.13 21.84 -5.26
CA ALA A 220 -13.47 22.00 -3.95
C ALA A 220 -11.95 21.78 -4.00
N ILE A 221 -11.44 21.04 -4.97
CA ILE A 221 -10.00 20.86 -5.18
C ILE A 221 -9.41 22.21 -5.60
N LYS A 222 -8.62 22.82 -4.71
CA LYS A 222 -7.90 24.07 -5.01
C LYS A 222 -6.65 23.75 -5.86
N PRO A 223 -6.35 24.57 -6.89
CA PRO A 223 -5.13 24.43 -7.69
C PRO A 223 -3.85 24.71 -6.89
#